data_AF-A0A7C1JHM8-F1
#
_entry.id   AF-A0A7C1JHM8-F1
#
_cell.length_a   1.000
_cell.length_b   1.000
_cell.length_c   1.000
_cell.angle_alpha   90.00
_cell.angle_beta   90.00
_cell.angle_gamma   90.00
#
_symmetry.space_group_name_H-M   'P 1'
#
loop_
_entity.id
_entity.type
_entity.pdbx_description
1 polymer ?
#
loop_
_entity_poly.entity_id
_entity_poly.type
_entity_poly.pdbx_seq_one_letter_code
_entity_poly.pdbx_strand_id
1 'polypeptide(L)'
;MQAEIRLHLLERSHYRGRNVRVDKEKCKGCGLCQEVCPLEVIKVVEGKANIEEECVECKACLRVCPHEALVPEAKEDYPKCEACPIMCRIPEGAYGACKRYLNEKGKIIRKGRVYTYEEIVKIIKYEKDPIIEEPIITGIGVGTTYPDFRPSPLIVSALKDGIEVITAVTEAPLSYSALNLKIDTDFYIGSEGKKVFVKKKGKRIIGHVCTEQYGSKIISIGGINILTSKDGLFAAKVMLELLQGKKVIMEVEDGPQLEICIGEAPVINGVKEELMRVGCGS
;
A
#
# COMPACT_ATOMS: atom_id res chain seq x y z
N MET A 1 28.31 16.19 -6.71
CA MET A 1 27.21 17.10 -6.32
C MET A 1 26.22 16.28 -5.49
N GLN A 2 26.31 16.40 -4.16
CA GLN A 2 25.51 15.60 -3.23
C GLN A 2 24.05 16.05 -3.32
N ALA A 3 23.19 15.22 -3.90
CA ALA A 3 21.75 15.43 -3.83
C ALA A 3 21.29 15.01 -2.43
N GLU A 4 21.13 15.97 -1.52
CA GLU A 4 20.40 15.76 -0.28
C GLU A 4 18.97 15.34 -0.61
N ILE A 5 18.64 14.08 -0.32
CA ILE A 5 17.26 13.60 -0.37
C ILE A 5 16.54 14.20 0.84
N ARG A 6 15.96 15.39 0.66
CA ARG A 6 14.81 15.77 1.48
C ARG A 6 13.62 14.98 0.97
N LEU A 7 13.33 13.86 1.65
CA LEU A 7 11.95 13.38 1.78
C LEU A 7 11.18 14.58 2.33
N HIS A 8 10.57 15.38 1.46
CA HIS A 8 9.47 16.22 1.87
C HIS A 8 8.40 15.25 2.34
N LEU A 9 8.42 14.94 3.63
CA LEU A 9 7.20 14.77 4.39
C LEU A 9 6.32 15.93 3.90
N LEU A 10 5.35 15.63 3.03
CA LEU A 10 4.37 16.61 2.60
C LEU A 10 3.91 17.29 3.89
N GLU A 11 4.26 18.56 4.05
CA GLU A 11 3.95 19.31 5.26
C GLU A 11 2.48 19.05 5.54
N ARG A 12 2.15 18.63 6.78
CA ARG A 12 0.76 18.42 7.16
C ARG A 12 0.07 19.77 6.96
N SER A 13 -0.62 19.93 5.85
CA SER A 13 -1.46 21.10 5.65
C SER A 13 -2.49 21.05 6.77
N HIS A 14 -2.50 22.08 7.62
CA HIS A 14 -3.50 22.21 8.67
C HIS A 14 -4.84 22.58 8.02
N TYR A 15 -5.61 21.55 7.64
CA TYR A 15 -6.97 21.70 7.12
C TYR A 15 -7.99 21.09 8.07
N ARG A 16 -9.21 21.65 8.07
CA ARG A 16 -10.31 21.19 8.91
C ARG A 16 -11.30 20.35 8.12
N GLY A 17 -11.04 19.05 8.09
CA GLY A 17 -11.78 18.04 7.34
C GLY A 17 -12.51 17.00 8.17
N ARG A 18 -12.84 17.22 9.46
CA ARG A 18 -13.54 16.21 10.30
C ARG A 18 -14.89 15.79 9.68
N ASN A 19 -14.84 14.83 8.75
CA ASN A 19 -15.91 14.44 7.84
C ASN A 19 -16.56 13.11 8.24
N VAL A 20 -16.16 12.55 9.38
CA VAL A 20 -16.74 11.32 9.94
C VAL A 20 -16.89 11.53 11.44
N ARG A 21 -18.10 11.28 11.95
CA ARG A 21 -18.39 11.27 13.38
C ARG A 21 -18.41 9.85 13.94
N VAL A 22 -18.01 9.75 15.20
CA VAL A 22 -18.11 8.53 15.98
C VAL A 22 -19.38 8.57 16.82
N ASP A 23 -20.28 7.62 16.60
CA ASP A 23 -21.37 7.29 17.52
C ASP A 23 -20.77 6.63 18.76
N LYS A 24 -20.78 7.35 19.89
CA LYS A 24 -20.16 6.89 21.14
C LYS A 24 -20.93 5.76 21.80
N GLU A 25 -22.22 5.59 21.53
CA GLU A 25 -23.03 4.51 22.10
C GLU A 25 -22.71 3.18 21.40
N LYS A 26 -22.63 3.20 20.07
CA LYS A 26 -22.27 2.02 19.27
C LYS A 26 -20.79 1.66 19.37
N CYS A 27 -19.91 2.64 19.53
CA CYS A 27 -18.46 2.41 19.54
C CYS A 27 -18.03 1.55 20.73
N LYS A 28 -17.36 0.42 20.45
CA LYS A 28 -16.77 -0.48 21.47
C LYS A 28 -15.27 -0.31 21.69
N GLY A 29 -14.63 0.68 21.04
CA GLY A 29 -13.21 0.95 21.24
C GLY A 29 -12.25 -0.12 20.71
N CYS A 30 -12.69 -1.01 19.81
CA CYS A 30 -11.87 -2.15 19.34
C CYS A 30 -10.62 -1.76 18.54
N GLY A 31 -10.57 -0.54 17.99
CA GLY A 31 -9.42 0.00 17.27
C GLY A 31 -9.26 -0.45 15.82
N LEU A 32 -10.20 -1.21 15.24
CA LEU A 32 -10.12 -1.62 13.83
C LEU A 32 -10.05 -0.43 12.88
N CYS A 33 -10.83 0.63 13.14
CA CYS A 33 -10.81 1.85 12.36
C CYS A 33 -9.47 2.61 12.44
N GLN A 34 -8.80 2.57 13.59
CA GLN A 34 -7.47 3.15 13.78
C GLN A 34 -6.43 2.40 12.94
N GLU A 35 -6.47 1.07 12.95
CA GLU A 35 -5.52 0.22 12.23
C GLU A 35 -5.54 0.46 10.71
N VAL A 36 -6.71 0.66 10.13
CA VAL A 36 -6.87 0.80 8.66
C VAL A 36 -6.88 2.25 8.17
N CYS A 37 -6.76 3.24 9.06
CA CYS A 37 -6.79 4.64 8.65
C CYS A 37 -5.52 4.99 7.84
N PRO A 38 -5.62 5.28 6.53
CA PRO A 38 -4.43 5.58 5.71
C PRO A 38 -3.78 6.92 6.07
N LEU A 39 -4.51 7.81 6.76
CA LEU A 39 -4.03 9.11 7.22
C LEU A 39 -3.57 9.08 8.69
N GLU A 40 -3.79 7.98 9.41
CA GLU A 40 -3.41 7.81 10.82
C GLU A 40 -4.04 8.87 11.75
N VAL A 41 -5.22 9.38 11.38
CA VAL A 41 -5.98 10.43 12.10
C VAL A 41 -7.03 9.87 13.08
N ILE A 42 -7.06 8.56 13.30
CA ILE A 42 -8.03 7.90 14.20
C ILE A 42 -7.27 7.33 15.38
N LYS A 43 -7.65 7.73 16.59
CA LYS A 43 -7.08 7.24 17.86
C LYS A 43 -8.18 6.70 18.76
N VAL A 44 -7.91 5.62 19.49
CA VAL A 44 -8.78 5.16 20.58
C VAL A 44 -8.33 5.80 21.88
N VAL A 45 -9.17 6.65 22.46
CA VAL A 45 -8.94 7.34 23.73
C VAL A 45 -10.12 7.02 24.65
N GLU A 46 -9.84 6.64 25.89
CA GLU A 46 -10.87 6.29 26.89
C GLU A 46 -11.88 5.24 26.37
N GLY A 47 -11.38 4.24 25.65
CA GLY A 47 -12.22 3.16 25.10
C GLY A 47 -13.13 3.58 23.94
N LYS A 48 -12.94 4.76 23.34
CA LYS A 48 -13.72 5.23 22.19
C LYS A 48 -12.83 5.76 21.07
N ALA A 49 -13.23 5.54 19.83
CA ALA A 49 -12.56 6.17 18.70
C ALA A 49 -12.74 7.69 18.73
N ASN A 50 -11.70 8.41 18.34
CA ASN A 50 -11.62 9.85 18.17
C ASN A 50 -10.95 10.11 16.80
N ILE A 51 -11.49 11.04 16.02
CA ILE A 51 -11.04 11.36 14.66
C ILE A 51 -10.54 12.80 14.63
N GLU A 52 -9.27 12.97 14.26
CA GLU A 52 -8.61 14.28 14.12
C GLU A 52 -9.15 15.05 12.90
N GLU A 53 -8.76 16.32 12.76
CA GLU A 53 -9.35 17.22 11.78
C GLU A 53 -8.93 16.89 10.34
N GLU A 54 -7.82 16.19 10.13
CA GLU A 54 -7.26 15.86 8.81
C GLU A 54 -7.98 14.67 8.13
N CYS A 55 -9.24 14.42 8.48
CA CYS A 55 -10.05 13.41 7.81
C CYS A 55 -10.44 13.88 6.38
N VAL A 56 -10.55 12.93 5.45
CA VAL A 56 -10.94 13.18 4.05
C VAL A 56 -12.07 12.28 3.58
N GLU A 57 -12.81 11.71 4.55
CA GLU A 57 -13.90 10.75 4.30
C GLU A 57 -13.55 9.66 3.29
N CYS A 58 -12.40 8.99 3.45
CA CYS A 58 -12.04 7.86 2.58
C CYS A 58 -12.85 6.59 2.86
N LYS A 59 -13.72 6.60 3.87
CA LYS A 59 -14.62 5.49 4.25
C LYS A 59 -13.94 4.16 4.60
N ALA A 60 -12.60 4.13 4.74
CA ALA A 60 -11.87 2.93 5.15
C ALA A 60 -12.34 2.43 6.53
N CYS A 61 -12.51 3.35 7.49
CA CYS A 61 -12.98 3.05 8.83
C CYS A 61 -14.41 2.51 8.88
N LEU A 62 -15.29 2.98 7.98
CA LEU A 62 -16.67 2.53 7.90
C LEU A 62 -16.75 1.06 7.51
N ARG A 63 -15.95 0.63 6.53
CA ARG A 63 -15.95 -0.75 6.01
C ARG A 63 -15.53 -1.79 7.05
N VAL A 64 -14.73 -1.40 8.03
CA VAL A 64 -14.15 -2.33 9.01
C VAL A 64 -14.82 -2.26 10.38
N CYS A 65 -15.78 -1.35 10.59
CA CYS A 65 -16.44 -1.22 11.88
C CYS A 65 -17.60 -2.21 12.00
N PRO A 66 -17.50 -3.26 12.84
CA PRO A 66 -18.57 -4.24 12.98
C PRO A 66 -19.79 -3.70 13.76
N HIS A 67 -19.67 -2.51 14.35
CA HIS A 67 -20.72 -1.87 15.12
C HIS A 67 -21.34 -0.66 14.41
N GLU A 68 -20.91 -0.37 13.17
CA GLU A 68 -21.41 0.76 12.38
C GLU A 68 -21.36 2.10 13.15
N ALA A 69 -20.33 2.25 13.99
CA ALA A 69 -20.21 3.39 14.89
C ALA A 69 -19.62 4.64 14.20
N LEU A 70 -19.35 4.58 12.90
CA LEU A 70 -18.73 5.67 12.13
C LEU A 70 -19.72 6.15 11.08
N VAL A 71 -20.09 7.43 11.16
CA VAL A 71 -21.12 8.05 10.31
C VAL A 71 -20.47 9.16 9.48
N PRO A 72 -20.61 9.18 8.14
CA PRO A 72 -20.17 10.32 7.34
C PRO A 72 -20.88 11.60 7.76
N GLU A 73 -20.13 12.68 7.86
CA GLU A 73 -20.61 14.04 8.15
C GLU A 73 -19.91 15.08 7.27
N ALA A 74 -19.37 14.69 6.10
CA ALA A 74 -18.74 15.69 5.25
C ALA A 74 -19.73 16.82 4.96
N LYS A 75 -19.20 18.03 5.10
CA LYS A 75 -19.84 19.22 4.63
C LYS A 75 -20.06 19.10 3.12
N GLU A 76 -21.23 19.52 2.67
CA GLU A 76 -21.66 19.35 1.27
C GLU A 76 -20.78 20.11 0.26
N ASP A 77 -19.98 21.05 0.72
CA ASP A 77 -19.08 21.90 -0.07
C ASP A 77 -17.76 21.22 -0.50
N TYR A 78 -17.39 20.07 0.08
CA TYR A 78 -16.14 19.41 -0.29
C TYR A 78 -16.28 18.58 -1.57
N PRO A 79 -15.44 18.84 -2.59
CA PRO A 79 -15.48 18.10 -3.85
C PRO A 79 -15.16 16.63 -3.63
N LYS A 80 -15.94 15.79 -4.30
CA LYS A 80 -15.76 14.33 -4.33
C LYS A 80 -14.72 13.99 -5.39
N CYS A 81 -13.67 13.28 -5.00
CA CYS A 81 -12.63 12.83 -5.93
C CYS A 81 -13.12 11.63 -6.74
N GLU A 82 -13.18 11.75 -8.06
CA GLU A 82 -13.68 10.67 -8.94
C GLU A 82 -12.56 9.80 -9.54
N ALA A 83 -11.31 10.00 -9.11
CA ALA A 83 -10.16 9.24 -9.61
C ALA A 83 -10.06 7.80 -9.07
N CYS A 84 -10.92 7.44 -8.11
CA CYS A 84 -10.95 6.11 -7.53
C CYS A 84 -12.33 5.75 -6.99
N PRO A 85 -12.63 4.44 -6.85
CA PRO A 85 -13.91 3.97 -6.29
C PRO A 85 -14.12 4.35 -4.82
N ILE A 86 -13.06 4.79 -4.12
CA ILE A 86 -13.15 5.27 -2.74
C ILE A 86 -13.97 6.55 -2.67
N MET A 87 -13.79 7.41 -3.68
CA MET A 87 -14.46 8.69 -3.79
C MET A 87 -14.38 9.57 -2.53
N CYS A 88 -13.16 9.84 -2.08
CA CYS A 88 -12.89 10.70 -0.92
C CYS A 88 -13.50 12.09 -1.13
N ARG A 89 -13.97 12.73 -0.06
CA ARG A 89 -14.35 14.15 -0.05
C ARG A 89 -13.19 14.95 0.54
N ILE A 90 -12.52 15.73 -0.32
CA ILE A 90 -11.22 16.33 0.00
C ILE A 90 -11.44 17.80 0.37
N PRO A 91 -11.18 18.22 1.62
CA PRO A 91 -11.26 19.63 2.04
C PRO A 91 -10.30 20.53 1.26
N GLU A 92 -10.55 21.83 1.22
CA GLU A 92 -9.65 22.81 0.57
C GLU A 92 -8.22 22.71 1.13
N GLY A 93 -7.22 22.67 0.25
CA GLY A 93 -5.80 22.53 0.62
C GLY A 93 -5.38 21.14 1.11
N ALA A 94 -6.31 20.17 1.16
CA ALA A 94 -6.04 18.81 1.60
C ALA A 94 -5.67 17.89 0.43
N TYR A 95 -4.86 16.88 0.75
CA TYR A 95 -4.68 15.73 -0.13
C TYR A 95 -5.70 14.64 0.21
N GLY A 96 -6.23 13.97 -0.81
CA GLY A 96 -7.01 12.75 -0.61
C GLY A 96 -6.17 11.64 0.04
N ALA A 97 -6.83 10.57 0.50
CA ALA A 97 -6.17 9.50 1.27
C ALA A 97 -4.98 8.83 0.55
N CYS A 98 -4.97 8.85 -0.79
CA CYS A 98 -3.87 8.33 -1.59
C CYS A 98 -2.67 9.29 -1.73
N LYS A 99 -2.77 10.53 -1.24
CA LYS A 99 -1.78 11.61 -1.38
C LYS A 99 -1.42 12.00 -2.82
N ARG A 100 -2.24 11.63 -3.81
CA ARG A 100 -2.04 11.95 -5.24
C ARG A 100 -2.90 13.10 -5.76
N TYR A 101 -3.98 13.41 -5.06
CA TYR A 101 -4.96 14.39 -5.50
C TYR A 101 -5.12 15.45 -4.42
N LEU A 102 -4.95 16.71 -4.80
CA LEU A 102 -5.10 17.89 -3.96
C LEU A 102 -6.40 18.58 -4.33
N ASN A 103 -7.16 19.05 -3.34
CA ASN A 103 -8.21 20.03 -3.61
C ASN A 103 -7.60 21.43 -3.58
N GLU A 104 -7.62 22.10 -4.73
CA GLU A 104 -7.15 23.47 -4.92
C GLU A 104 -8.30 24.30 -5.49
N LYS A 105 -8.80 25.23 -4.68
CA LYS A 105 -9.93 26.13 -4.98
C LYS A 105 -11.18 25.37 -5.43
N GLY A 106 -11.55 24.32 -4.69
CA GLY A 106 -12.70 23.46 -4.99
C GLY A 106 -12.50 22.51 -6.17
N LYS A 107 -11.32 22.47 -6.80
CA LYS A 107 -11.01 21.57 -7.91
C LYS A 107 -10.05 20.47 -7.46
N ILE A 108 -10.38 19.23 -7.80
CA ILE A 108 -9.49 18.09 -7.56
C ILE A 108 -8.42 18.03 -8.66
N ILE A 109 -7.18 18.31 -8.27
CA ILE A 109 -6.03 18.34 -9.19
C ILE A 109 -5.07 17.20 -8.83
N ARG A 110 -4.58 16.50 -9.86
CA ARG A 110 -3.52 15.51 -9.69
C ARG A 110 -2.21 16.21 -9.34
N LYS A 111 -1.68 15.96 -8.15
CA LYS A 111 -0.37 16.42 -7.65
C LYS A 111 0.54 15.27 -7.22
N GLY A 112 0.15 14.03 -7.53
CA GLY A 112 0.95 12.83 -7.27
C GLY A 112 2.26 12.87 -8.05
N ARG A 113 3.37 12.78 -7.33
CA ARG A 113 4.72 12.77 -7.90
C ARG A 113 4.95 11.48 -8.69
N VAL A 114 5.61 11.62 -9.82
CA VAL A 114 6.19 10.51 -10.58
C VAL A 114 7.67 10.46 -10.25
N TYR A 115 8.18 9.26 -10.03
CA TYR A 115 9.59 9.06 -9.69
C TYR A 115 10.39 8.79 -10.97
N THR A 116 11.50 9.49 -11.11
CA THR A 116 12.49 9.24 -12.18
C THR A 116 13.26 7.95 -11.88
N TYR A 117 13.89 7.39 -12.92
CA TYR A 117 14.70 6.17 -12.77
C TYR A 117 15.82 6.37 -11.74
N GLU A 118 16.54 7.49 -11.83
CA GLU A 118 17.64 7.86 -10.94
C GLU A 118 17.21 7.96 -9.47
N GLU A 119 16.00 8.47 -9.21
CA GLU A 119 15.44 8.53 -7.86
C GLU A 119 15.13 7.12 -7.34
N ILE A 120 14.54 6.27 -8.18
CA ILE A 120 14.22 4.90 -7.79
C ILE A 120 15.48 4.12 -7.49
N VAL A 121 16.50 4.15 -8.35
CA VAL A 121 17.79 3.46 -8.12
C VAL A 121 18.38 3.83 -6.76
N LYS A 122 18.31 5.12 -6.38
CA LYS A 122 18.75 5.58 -5.05
C LYS A 122 17.89 5.06 -3.90
N ILE A 123 16.56 4.93 -4.11
CA ILE A 123 15.62 4.42 -3.10
C ILE A 123 15.79 2.92 -2.87
N ILE A 124 15.84 2.13 -3.94
CA ILE A 124 15.86 0.66 -3.84
C ILE A 124 17.27 0.07 -3.70
N LYS A 125 18.32 0.92 -3.67
CA LYS A 125 19.73 0.52 -3.66
C LYS A 125 20.06 -0.52 -4.73
N TYR A 126 19.42 -0.39 -5.89
CA TYR A 126 19.57 -1.34 -6.99
C TYR A 126 20.93 -1.14 -7.66
N GLU A 127 21.71 -2.20 -7.74
CA GLU A 127 22.89 -2.23 -8.59
C GLU A 127 22.46 -2.47 -10.03
N LYS A 128 22.96 -1.61 -10.93
CA LYS A 128 22.55 -1.53 -12.33
C LYS A 128 22.78 -2.86 -13.03
N ASP A 129 21.71 -3.56 -13.43
CA ASP A 129 21.79 -4.70 -14.32
C ASP A 129 22.23 -4.22 -15.72
N PRO A 130 23.33 -4.73 -16.28
CA PRO A 130 23.85 -4.26 -17.57
C PRO A 130 22.97 -4.63 -18.77
N ILE A 131 21.99 -5.51 -18.61
CA ILE A 131 21.11 -6.04 -19.67
C ILE A 131 19.77 -5.29 -19.70
N ILE A 132 19.25 -4.86 -18.55
CA ILE A 132 18.01 -4.07 -18.48
C ILE A 132 18.35 -2.59 -18.64
N GLU A 133 18.17 -2.11 -19.86
CA GLU A 133 18.38 -0.72 -20.25
C GLU A 133 17.66 0.30 -19.32
N GLU A 134 18.32 1.43 -19.06
CA GLU A 134 17.74 2.52 -18.26
C GLU A 134 16.53 3.14 -18.98
N PRO A 135 15.30 3.02 -18.44
CA PRO A 135 14.13 3.67 -19.01
C PRO A 135 14.20 5.18 -18.79
N ILE A 136 13.64 5.95 -19.72
CA ILE A 136 13.60 7.43 -19.67
C ILE A 136 12.89 7.94 -18.40
N ILE A 137 11.83 7.24 -17.98
CA ILE A 137 11.05 7.52 -16.77
C ILE A 137 10.57 6.20 -16.16
N THR A 138 10.26 6.17 -14.86
CA THR A 138 9.55 5.03 -14.27
C THR A 138 8.04 5.24 -14.29
N GLY A 139 7.28 4.14 -14.20
CA GLY A 139 5.84 4.18 -13.93
C GLY A 139 5.48 4.38 -12.46
N ILE A 140 6.45 4.58 -11.56
CA ILE A 140 6.15 4.62 -10.13
C ILE A 140 5.52 5.96 -9.77
N GLY A 141 4.39 5.89 -9.05
CA GLY A 141 3.61 7.07 -8.65
C GLY A 141 2.54 7.51 -9.66
N VAL A 142 2.44 6.83 -10.82
CA VAL A 142 1.41 7.15 -11.80
C VAL A 142 0.04 6.59 -11.44
N GLY A 143 -0.04 5.43 -10.81
CA GLY A 143 -1.28 4.69 -10.56
C GLY A 143 -2.39 5.55 -9.99
N THR A 144 -3.64 5.29 -10.40
CA THR A 144 -4.98 5.55 -9.84
C THR A 144 -5.95 4.58 -10.54
N THR A 145 -7.27 4.66 -10.35
CA THR A 145 -8.11 3.43 -10.25
C THR A 145 -9.39 3.48 -11.06
N TYR A 146 -9.81 4.65 -11.54
CA TYR A 146 -11.15 4.77 -12.11
C TYR A 146 -11.40 6.10 -12.83
N PRO A 147 -12.20 6.09 -13.90
CA PRO A 147 -12.56 4.92 -14.71
C PRO A 147 -11.43 4.53 -15.68
N ASP A 148 -11.38 3.24 -16.05
CA ASP A 148 -10.31 2.58 -16.82
C ASP A 148 -10.12 3.11 -18.25
N PHE A 149 -11.00 4.01 -18.71
CA PHE A 149 -10.89 4.68 -20.01
C PHE A 149 -10.10 5.99 -19.97
N ARG A 150 -9.55 6.39 -18.82
CA ARG A 150 -8.67 7.56 -18.78
C ARG A 150 -7.36 7.24 -19.51
N PRO A 151 -6.96 8.05 -20.52
CA PRO A 151 -5.71 7.83 -21.22
C PRO A 151 -4.53 7.93 -20.26
N SER A 152 -3.37 7.44 -20.69
CA SER A 152 -2.14 7.58 -19.93
C SER A 152 -1.95 9.04 -19.49
N PRO A 153 -1.72 9.31 -18.18
CA PRO A 153 -1.50 10.66 -17.71
C PRO A 153 -0.19 11.28 -18.25
N LEU A 154 0.73 10.45 -18.73
CA LEU A 154 2.06 10.87 -19.20
C LEU A 154 2.50 9.99 -20.37
N ILE A 155 2.70 10.63 -21.51
CA ILE A 155 3.38 10.02 -22.67
C ILE A 155 4.75 10.70 -22.76
N VAL A 156 5.81 9.91 -22.74
CA VAL A 156 7.19 10.39 -22.83
C VAL A 156 7.85 9.77 -24.05
N SER A 157 8.55 10.58 -24.83
CA SER A 157 9.41 10.13 -25.92
C SER A 157 10.87 10.50 -25.65
N ALA A 158 11.79 9.66 -26.12
CA ALA A 158 13.19 10.02 -26.27
C ALA A 158 13.81 9.30 -27.46
N LEU A 159 15.00 9.73 -27.86
CA LEU A 159 15.80 9.08 -28.89
C LEU A 159 16.93 8.30 -28.22
N LYS A 160 17.05 7.02 -28.51
CA LYS A 160 18.12 6.15 -28.01
C LYS A 160 18.77 5.39 -29.16
N ASP A 161 20.07 5.60 -29.36
CA ASP A 161 20.84 4.98 -30.46
C ASP A 161 20.18 5.15 -31.84
N GLY A 162 19.55 6.31 -32.07
CA GLY A 162 18.82 6.62 -33.29
C GLY A 162 17.40 6.03 -33.39
N ILE A 163 16.93 5.31 -32.35
CA ILE A 163 15.58 4.74 -32.25
C ILE A 163 14.70 5.65 -31.37
N GLU A 164 13.52 6.05 -31.87
CA GLU A 164 12.54 6.75 -31.05
C GLU A 164 11.83 5.76 -30.11
N VAL A 165 11.95 5.99 -28.81
CA VAL A 165 11.36 5.18 -27.75
C VAL A 165 10.20 5.96 -27.14
N ILE A 166 9.00 5.38 -27.17
CA ILE A 166 7.79 5.96 -26.58
C ILE A 166 7.36 5.11 -25.39
N THR A 167 7.28 5.71 -24.20
CA THR A 167 6.74 5.06 -23.01
C THR A 167 5.40 5.68 -22.64
N ALA A 168 4.36 4.86 -22.70
CA ALA A 168 3.03 5.21 -22.19
C ALA A 168 2.89 4.67 -20.77
N VAL A 169 2.76 5.56 -19.80
CA VAL A 169 2.71 5.17 -18.40
C VAL A 169 1.25 5.12 -17.94
N THR A 170 0.72 3.93 -17.68
CA THR A 170 -0.70 3.73 -17.32
C THR A 170 -0.89 3.44 -15.84
N GLU A 171 -2.10 3.72 -15.39
CA GLU A 171 -2.47 3.61 -13.99
C GLU A 171 -2.90 2.18 -13.62
N ALA A 172 -2.26 1.58 -12.60
CA ALA A 172 -2.67 0.27 -12.07
C ALA A 172 -3.58 0.43 -10.84
N PRO A 173 -4.78 -0.19 -10.83
CA PRO A 173 -5.65 -0.12 -9.67
C PRO A 173 -5.08 -0.97 -8.52
N LEU A 174 -5.03 -0.41 -7.31
CA LEU A 174 -4.43 -1.08 -6.14
C LEU A 174 -5.06 -2.46 -5.90
N SER A 175 -6.36 -2.62 -6.15
CA SER A 175 -7.08 -3.90 -5.97
C SER A 175 -6.50 -5.04 -6.79
N TYR A 176 -5.82 -4.79 -7.92
CA TYR A 176 -5.19 -5.83 -8.73
C TYR A 176 -3.71 -6.06 -8.38
N SER A 177 -3.17 -5.30 -7.42
CA SER A 177 -1.76 -5.38 -7.05
C SER A 177 -1.51 -6.51 -6.05
N ALA A 178 -0.37 -7.18 -6.17
CA ALA A 178 0.11 -8.19 -5.23
C ALA A 178 1.61 -8.02 -4.99
N LEU A 179 2.09 -8.49 -3.84
CA LEU A 179 3.52 -8.66 -3.55
C LEU A 179 3.83 -10.15 -3.52
N ASN A 180 4.84 -10.57 -4.27
CA ASN A 180 5.37 -11.92 -4.21
C ASN A 180 6.65 -11.89 -3.36
N LEU A 181 6.57 -12.45 -2.17
CA LEU A 181 7.70 -12.59 -1.27
C LEU A 181 8.47 -13.87 -1.63
N LYS A 182 9.70 -13.70 -2.09
CA LYS A 182 10.67 -14.78 -2.23
C LYS A 182 11.31 -15.02 -0.87
N ILE A 183 11.13 -16.23 -0.35
CA ILE A 183 11.68 -16.66 0.93
C ILE A 183 12.69 -17.77 0.64
N ASP A 184 13.95 -17.44 0.85
CA ASP A 184 15.06 -18.37 0.70
C ASP A 184 15.27 -19.11 2.01
N THR A 185 14.93 -20.40 2.01
CA THR A 185 15.01 -21.26 3.19
C THR A 185 14.84 -22.73 2.80
N ASP A 186 15.42 -23.63 3.59
CA ASP A 186 15.17 -25.07 3.52
C ASP A 186 13.99 -25.50 4.40
N PHE A 187 13.47 -24.61 5.25
CA PHE A 187 12.31 -24.92 6.07
C PHE A 187 11.06 -25.16 5.23
N TYR A 188 10.25 -26.10 5.69
CA TYR A 188 8.91 -26.28 5.16
C TYR A 188 8.01 -25.11 5.58
N ILE A 189 7.50 -24.38 4.59
CA ILE A 189 6.62 -23.23 4.80
C ILE A 189 5.14 -23.65 4.74
N GLY A 190 4.78 -24.58 3.86
CA GLY A 190 3.41 -24.99 3.63
C GLY A 190 3.22 -25.45 2.18
N SER A 191 2.14 -26.20 1.93
CA SER A 191 1.76 -26.56 0.57
C SER A 191 1.15 -25.36 -0.18
N GLU A 192 1.20 -25.39 -1.51
CA GLU A 192 0.54 -24.38 -2.34
C GLU A 192 -0.94 -24.19 -1.97
N GLY A 193 -1.39 -22.94 -2.01
CA GLY A 193 -2.76 -22.55 -1.67
C GLY A 193 -3.04 -22.35 -0.17
N LYS A 194 -2.13 -22.76 0.72
CA LYS A 194 -2.29 -22.52 2.18
C LYS A 194 -2.36 -21.03 2.47
N LYS A 195 -3.34 -20.63 3.28
CA LYS A 195 -3.55 -19.22 3.62
C LYS A 195 -2.42 -18.67 4.47
N VAL A 196 -2.12 -17.39 4.29
CA VAL A 196 -1.18 -16.64 5.13
C VAL A 196 -1.94 -15.59 5.90
N PHE A 197 -1.67 -15.51 7.20
CA PHE A 197 -2.39 -14.67 8.13
C PHE A 197 -1.48 -13.70 8.87
N VAL A 198 -2.05 -12.58 9.32
CA VAL A 198 -1.44 -11.72 10.34
C VAL A 198 -2.37 -11.54 11.53
N LYS A 199 -1.78 -11.24 12.69
CA LYS A 199 -2.53 -10.91 13.92
C LYS A 199 -2.65 -9.39 14.06
N LYS A 200 -3.61 -8.78 13.35
CA LYS A 200 -3.98 -7.36 13.47
C LYS A 200 -5.40 -7.23 14.01
N LYS A 201 -5.53 -7.12 15.34
CA LYS A 201 -6.81 -7.10 16.08
C LYS A 201 -7.76 -8.23 15.60
N GLY A 202 -7.22 -9.45 15.65
CA GLY A 202 -7.83 -10.66 15.07
C GLY A 202 -6.92 -11.32 14.03
N LYS A 203 -7.26 -12.55 13.61
CA LYS A 203 -6.58 -13.27 12.54
C LYS A 203 -7.12 -12.79 11.19
N ARG A 204 -6.25 -12.24 10.35
CA ARG A 204 -6.58 -11.63 9.05
C ARG A 204 -5.91 -12.39 7.93
N ILE A 205 -6.65 -12.78 6.90
CA ILE A 205 -6.05 -13.41 5.72
C ILE A 205 -5.44 -12.31 4.86
N ILE A 206 -4.17 -12.47 4.48
CA ILE A 206 -3.45 -11.46 3.68
C ILE A 206 -2.92 -12.02 2.37
N GLY A 207 -2.95 -13.33 2.19
CA GLY A 207 -2.28 -13.98 1.08
C GLY A 207 -2.34 -15.49 1.16
N HIS A 208 -1.50 -16.13 0.36
CA HIS A 208 -1.35 -17.57 0.32
C HIS A 208 0.06 -17.98 -0.10
N VAL A 209 0.44 -19.22 0.22
CA VAL A 209 1.63 -19.87 -0.32
C VAL A 209 1.38 -20.16 -1.80
N CYS A 210 2.32 -19.76 -2.65
CA CYS A 210 2.27 -19.96 -4.09
C CYS A 210 3.26 -21.05 -4.52
N THR A 211 3.16 -21.40 -5.80
CA THR A 211 4.13 -22.28 -6.47
C THR A 211 5.54 -21.82 -6.23
N GLU A 212 6.40 -22.76 -5.82
CA GLU A 212 7.82 -22.51 -5.63
C GLU A 212 8.47 -22.09 -6.95
N GLN A 213 9.38 -21.12 -6.87
CA GLN A 213 10.06 -20.58 -8.05
C GLN A 213 11.56 -20.63 -7.82
N TYR A 214 12.29 -21.27 -8.73
CA TYR A 214 13.75 -21.37 -8.68
C TYR A 214 14.29 -21.93 -7.34
N GLY A 215 13.56 -22.87 -6.73
CA GLY A 215 13.90 -23.47 -5.43
C GLY A 215 13.51 -22.63 -4.20
N SER A 216 13.05 -21.39 -4.40
CA SER A 216 12.58 -20.51 -3.33
C SER A 216 11.10 -20.71 -3.03
N LYS A 217 10.75 -20.54 -1.76
CA LYS A 217 9.36 -20.54 -1.29
C LYS A 217 8.74 -19.20 -1.63
N ILE A 218 7.56 -19.19 -2.24
CA ILE A 218 6.88 -17.95 -2.64
C ILE A 218 5.61 -17.77 -1.81
N ILE A 219 5.43 -16.58 -1.24
CA ILE A 219 4.17 -16.15 -0.62
C ILE A 219 3.63 -14.95 -1.40
N SER A 220 2.42 -15.05 -1.92
CA SER A 220 1.73 -13.91 -2.53
C SER A 220 0.83 -13.23 -1.51
N ILE A 221 1.01 -11.92 -1.33
CA ILE A 221 0.22 -11.06 -0.46
C ILE A 221 -0.57 -10.07 -1.32
N GLY A 222 -1.86 -9.91 -1.02
CA GLY A 222 -2.75 -9.06 -1.80
C GLY A 222 -3.38 -9.78 -2.99
N GLY A 223 -3.49 -9.09 -4.12
CA GLY A 223 -4.27 -9.54 -5.27
C GLY A 223 -5.77 -9.32 -5.08
N ILE A 224 -6.52 -9.43 -6.18
CA ILE A 224 -7.93 -9.02 -6.24
C ILE A 224 -8.80 -9.69 -5.19
N ASN A 225 -8.64 -11.00 -4.98
CA ASN A 225 -9.47 -11.75 -4.05
C ASN A 225 -9.21 -11.36 -2.59
N ILE A 226 -7.97 -11.01 -2.24
CA ILE A 226 -7.64 -10.56 -0.88
C ILE A 226 -8.01 -9.09 -0.70
N LEU A 227 -7.61 -8.21 -1.62
CA LEU A 227 -7.77 -6.76 -1.49
C LEU A 227 -9.23 -6.29 -1.58
N THR A 228 -10.10 -7.07 -2.22
CA THR A 228 -11.55 -6.82 -2.24
C THR A 228 -12.30 -7.53 -1.12
N SER A 229 -11.64 -8.38 -0.34
CA SER A 229 -12.25 -9.07 0.81
C SER A 229 -12.45 -8.15 2.01
N LYS A 230 -13.11 -8.67 3.05
CA LYS A 230 -13.26 -8.00 4.36
C LYS A 230 -11.92 -7.67 5.04
N ASP A 231 -10.86 -8.41 4.73
CA ASP A 231 -9.52 -8.21 5.31
C ASP A 231 -8.61 -7.37 4.38
N GLY A 232 -9.10 -6.93 3.22
CA GLY A 232 -8.29 -6.31 2.18
C GLY A 232 -7.56 -5.03 2.59
N LEU A 233 -8.17 -4.19 3.43
CA LEU A 233 -7.50 -3.00 3.96
C LEU A 233 -6.34 -3.34 4.90
N PHE A 234 -6.45 -4.44 5.66
CA PHE A 234 -5.35 -4.92 6.50
C PHE A 234 -4.24 -5.51 5.64
N ALA A 235 -4.57 -6.28 4.59
CA ALA A 235 -3.60 -6.79 3.63
C ALA A 235 -2.84 -5.65 2.93
N ALA A 236 -3.54 -4.60 2.47
CA ALA A 236 -2.92 -3.42 1.88
C ALA A 236 -1.97 -2.70 2.85
N LYS A 237 -2.34 -2.60 4.14
CA LYS A 237 -1.46 -2.04 5.17
C LYS A 237 -0.21 -2.90 5.38
N VAL A 238 -0.35 -4.23 5.40
CA VAL A 238 0.79 -5.16 5.50
C VAL A 238 1.71 -5.04 4.28
N MET A 239 1.16 -4.95 3.06
CA MET A 239 1.96 -4.71 1.86
C MET A 239 2.78 -3.43 1.99
N LEU A 240 2.18 -2.34 2.46
CA LEU A 240 2.88 -1.07 2.70
C LEU A 240 3.95 -1.20 3.79
N GLU A 241 3.66 -1.91 4.88
CA GLU A 241 4.62 -2.14 5.97
C GLU A 241 5.86 -2.89 5.46
N LEU A 242 5.68 -3.98 4.71
CA LEU A 242 6.77 -4.73 4.08
C LEU A 242 7.60 -3.85 3.15
N LEU A 243 6.95 -3.09 2.25
CA LEU A 243 7.63 -2.18 1.32
C LEU A 243 8.38 -1.04 2.02
N GLN A 244 7.99 -0.68 3.24
CA GLN A 244 8.69 0.28 4.08
C GLN A 244 9.87 -0.34 4.85
N GLY A 245 10.18 -1.62 4.62
CA GLY A 245 11.19 -2.35 5.37
C GLY A 245 10.80 -2.60 6.82
N LYS A 246 9.49 -2.57 7.14
CA LYS A 246 9.04 -2.94 8.48
C LYS A 246 8.99 -4.45 8.60
N LYS A 247 9.39 -4.91 9.77
CA LYS A 247 9.27 -6.28 10.22
C LYS A 247 7.80 -6.66 10.39
N VAL A 248 7.38 -7.74 9.73
CA VAL A 248 6.00 -8.26 9.78
C VAL A 248 6.03 -9.72 10.24
N ILE A 249 5.21 -10.01 11.24
CA ILE A 249 4.97 -11.38 11.73
C ILE A 249 3.70 -11.91 11.06
N MET A 250 3.83 -13.04 10.36
CA MET A 250 2.75 -13.75 9.69
C MET A 250 2.74 -15.23 10.07
N GLU A 251 1.63 -15.90 9.86
CA GLU A 251 1.40 -17.31 10.21
C GLU A 251 0.85 -18.02 8.97
N VAL A 252 1.42 -19.16 8.60
CA VAL A 252 0.91 -19.99 7.50
C VAL A 252 -0.12 -20.99 8.05
N GLU A 253 -1.19 -21.23 7.31
CA GLU A 253 -2.21 -22.23 7.63
C GLU A 253 -1.57 -23.62 7.80
N ASP A 254 -1.74 -24.20 8.99
CA ASP A 254 -1.12 -25.48 9.40
C ASP A 254 0.42 -25.50 9.22
N GLY A 255 1.05 -24.33 9.24
CA GLY A 255 2.47 -24.13 8.97
C GLY A 255 3.17 -23.28 10.04
N PRO A 256 4.38 -22.80 9.74
CA PRO A 256 5.19 -22.05 10.68
C PRO A 256 4.69 -20.61 10.87
N GLN A 257 5.16 -20.01 11.96
CA GLN A 257 5.20 -18.56 12.10
C GLN A 257 6.44 -18.02 11.37
N LEU A 258 6.23 -16.98 10.59
CA LEU A 258 7.26 -16.30 9.82
C LEU A 258 7.37 -14.86 10.30
N GLU A 259 8.60 -14.42 10.45
CA GLU A 259 8.95 -13.05 10.72
C GLU A 259 9.82 -12.57 9.57
N ILE A 260 9.27 -11.63 8.79
CA ILE A 260 9.79 -11.22 7.50
C ILE A 260 10.10 -9.73 7.52
N CYS A 261 11.28 -9.36 7.02
CA CYS A 261 11.71 -8.00 6.74
C CYS A 261 12.44 -8.01 5.39
N ILE A 262 12.11 -7.08 4.49
CA ILE A 262 12.74 -7.05 3.16
C ILE A 262 14.24 -6.76 3.31
N GLY A 263 15.07 -7.60 2.70
CA GLY A 263 16.52 -7.47 2.74
C GLY A 263 17.18 -8.12 3.96
N GLU A 264 16.41 -8.72 4.86
CA GLU A 264 16.92 -9.49 6.00
C GLU A 264 16.57 -10.97 5.86
N ALA A 265 17.37 -11.84 6.49
CA ALA A 265 17.07 -13.27 6.54
C ALA A 265 15.76 -13.52 7.30
N PRO A 266 14.90 -14.44 6.83
CA PRO A 266 13.64 -14.74 7.49
C PRO A 266 13.89 -15.42 8.84
N VAL A 267 13.00 -15.15 9.80
CA VAL A 267 12.96 -15.88 11.07
C VAL A 267 11.73 -16.80 11.06
N ILE A 268 11.96 -18.10 11.20
CA ILE A 268 10.94 -19.16 11.05
C ILE A 268 10.84 -19.89 12.38
N ASN A 269 9.66 -19.83 13.02
CA ASN A 269 9.44 -20.35 14.37
C ASN A 269 10.49 -19.88 15.41
N GLY A 270 10.96 -18.64 15.27
CA GLY A 270 11.98 -18.04 16.14
C GLY A 270 13.43 -18.40 15.80
N VAL A 271 13.65 -19.26 14.79
CA VAL A 271 14.99 -19.58 14.29
C VAL A 271 15.30 -18.69 13.10
N LYS A 272 16.40 -17.93 13.18
CA LYS A 272 16.88 -17.14 12.05
C LYS A 272 17.51 -18.08 11.03
N GLU A 273 17.06 -17.99 9.78
CA GLU A 273 17.69 -18.72 8.68
C GLU A 273 19.07 -18.12 8.39
N GLU A 274 20.08 -18.98 8.34
CA GLU A 274 21.45 -18.59 8.00
C GLU A 274 21.89 -19.19 6.67
N LEU A 275 21.17 -20.20 6.18
CA LEU A 275 21.49 -20.91 4.95
C LEU A 275 20.49 -20.56 3.85
N MET A 276 21.03 -20.13 2.72
CA MET A 276 20.25 -19.92 1.51
C MET A 276 20.18 -21.24 0.73
N ARG A 277 18.97 -21.68 0.39
CA ARG A 277 18.81 -22.79 -0.55
C ARG A 277 19.30 -22.37 -1.94
N VAL A 278 20.40 -22.95 -2.39
CA VAL A 278 20.92 -22.72 -3.74
C VAL A 278 20.04 -23.52 -4.72
N GLY A 279 19.12 -22.83 -5.40
CA GLY A 279 18.37 -23.42 -6.50
C GLY A 279 19.29 -23.73 -7.67
N CYS A 280 19.13 -24.89 -8.33
CA CYS A 280 19.82 -25.19 -9.57
C CYS A 280 19.24 -24.35 -10.72
N GLY A 281 19.72 -23.12 -10.85
CA GLY A 281 19.29 -22.18 -11.90
C GLY A 281 19.95 -20.81 -11.82
N SER A 282 21.07 -20.68 -11.10
CA SER A 282 22.00 -19.55 -11.16
C SER A 282 22.98 -19.72 -12.32
#